data_AF-A0A7Y5FKA4-F1
#
_entry.id   AF-A0A7Y5FKA4-F1
#
_cell.length_a   1.000
_cell.length_b   1.000
_cell.length_c   1.000
_cell.angle_alpha   90.00
_cell.angle_beta   90.00
_cell.angle_gamma   90.00
#
_symmetry.space_group_name_H-M   'P 1'
#
loop_
_entity.id
_entity.type
_entity.pdbx_description
1 polymer ?
#
loop_
_entity_poly.entity_id
_entity_poly.type
_entity_poly.pdbx_seq_one_letter_code
_entity_poly.pdbx_strand_id
1 'polypeptide(L)'
;ATRAAVFGANLPLEEPFAPEVRALALQQVDQELVQEGLLDKVGGDIAPEAKLQLSFESRSSLPTPGVIVKGCLDECDICEPAVDREIQLAIERKRLENELLKKQIELLEKSREYRCCPAGEKEEPEAGDE
;
A
#
# COMPACT_ATOMS: atom_id res chain seq x y z
N ALA A 1 16.39 -57.20 0.15
CA ALA A 1 17.59 -56.60 -0.46
C ALA A 1 17.92 -55.30 0.26
N THR A 2 18.82 -55.35 1.23
CA THR A 2 19.29 -54.18 1.99
C THR A 2 20.49 -53.58 1.25
N ARG A 3 20.28 -52.42 0.62
CA ARG A 3 21.37 -51.62 0.03
C ARG A 3 22.17 -50.99 1.16
N ALA A 4 23.37 -51.48 1.40
CA ALA A 4 24.37 -50.78 2.21
C ALA A 4 24.96 -49.65 1.37
N ALA A 5 24.91 -48.42 1.89
CA ALA A 5 25.62 -47.29 1.30
C ALA A 5 27.10 -47.36 1.71
N VAL A 6 27.99 -47.52 0.73
CA VAL A 6 29.44 -47.38 0.93
C VAL A 6 29.79 -45.92 0.64
N PHE A 7 29.91 -45.10 1.69
CA PHE A 7 30.57 -43.80 1.60
C PHE A 7 32.04 -43.99 1.96
N GLY A 8 32.83 -44.38 0.96
CA GLY A 8 34.29 -44.41 1.04
C GLY A 8 34.88 -43.13 0.46
N ALA A 9 35.05 -42.10 1.29
CA ALA A 9 35.97 -41.01 1.03
C ALA A 9 36.89 -40.91 2.26
N ASN A 10 37.99 -41.66 2.22
CA ASN A 10 39.06 -41.53 3.20
C ASN A 10 39.90 -40.31 2.77
N LEU A 11 39.39 -39.11 3.07
CA LEU A 11 40.19 -37.89 2.97
C LEU A 11 41.31 -38.02 4.04
N PRO A 12 42.58 -37.79 3.69
CA PRO A 12 43.64 -37.77 4.69
C PRO A 12 43.26 -36.72 5.74
N LEU A 13 43.20 -37.14 7.00
CA LEU A 13 43.13 -36.24 8.15
C LEU A 13 44.46 -35.50 8.19
N GLU A 14 44.47 -34.33 7.55
CA GLU A 14 45.64 -33.46 7.50
C GLU A 14 45.88 -32.92 8.91
N GLU A 15 47.00 -33.31 9.52
CA GLU A 15 47.35 -32.85 10.86
C GLU A 15 47.61 -31.34 10.80
N PRO A 16 47.03 -30.55 11.73
CA PRO A 16 47.24 -29.12 11.74
C PRO A 16 48.73 -28.80 11.91
N PHE A 17 49.21 -27.79 11.18
CA PHE A 17 50.60 -27.34 11.29
C PHE A 17 50.99 -27.06 12.75
N ALA A 18 52.26 -27.34 13.06
CA ALA A 18 52.86 -26.91 14.31
C ALA A 18 52.61 -25.40 14.52
N PRO A 19 52.29 -24.97 15.75
CA PRO A 19 51.84 -23.60 16.03
C PRO A 19 52.86 -22.54 15.60
N GLU A 20 54.15 -22.86 15.68
CA GLU A 20 55.26 -22.00 15.27
C GLU A 20 55.28 -21.77 13.75
N VAL A 21 55.10 -22.85 12.97
CA VAL A 21 55.05 -22.77 11.50
C VAL A 21 53.84 -21.95 11.05
N ARG A 22 52.70 -22.14 11.72
CA ARG A 22 51.50 -21.36 11.46
C ARG A 22 51.69 -19.88 11.77
N ALA A 23 52.35 -19.55 12.87
CA ALA A 23 52.62 -18.16 13.24
C ALA A 23 53.53 -17.45 12.21
N LEU A 24 54.57 -18.13 11.74
CA LEU A 24 55.46 -17.63 10.70
C LEU A 24 54.72 -17.41 9.37
N ALA A 25 53.90 -18.37 8.96
CA ALA A 25 53.11 -18.25 7.73
C ALA A 25 52.13 -17.07 7.80
N LEU A 26 51.46 -16.85 8.94
CA LEU A 26 50.58 -15.70 9.13
C LEU A 26 51.34 -14.38 9.08
N GLN A 27 52.52 -14.30 9.69
CA GLN A 27 53.36 -13.09 9.59
C GLN A 27 53.80 -12.79 8.17
N GLN A 28 54.13 -13.81 7.38
CA GLN A 28 54.49 -13.63 5.98
C GLN A 28 53.29 -13.08 5.18
N VAL A 29 52.12 -13.68 5.34
CA VAL A 29 50.89 -13.23 4.67
C VAL A 29 50.57 -11.79 5.04
N ASP A 30 50.64 -11.43 6.32
CA ASP A 30 50.38 -10.05 6.75
C ASP A 30 51.36 -9.05 6.11
N GLN A 31 52.64 -9.42 5.95
CA GLN A 31 53.61 -8.56 5.27
C GLN A 31 53.27 -8.38 3.79
N GLU A 32 52.85 -9.45 3.11
CA GLU A 32 52.40 -9.39 1.72
C GLU A 32 51.15 -8.51 1.58
N LEU A 33 50.18 -8.64 2.49
CA LEU A 33 48.96 -7.84 2.49
C LEU A 33 49.21 -6.35 2.75
N VAL A 34 50.21 -6.01 3.56
CA VAL A 34 50.65 -4.62 3.74
C VAL A 34 51.34 -4.09 2.49
N GLN A 35 52.17 -4.90 1.83
CA GLN A 35 52.84 -4.52 0.57
C GLN A 35 51.84 -4.25 -0.56
N GLU A 36 50.77 -5.05 -0.63
CA GLU A 36 49.66 -4.86 -1.58
C GLU A 36 48.67 -3.76 -1.17
N GLY A 37 48.91 -3.06 -0.04
CA GLY A 37 48.08 -1.95 0.42
C GLY A 37 46.68 -2.37 0.89
N LEU A 38 46.49 -3.64 1.25
CA LEU A 38 45.22 -4.17 1.78
C LEU A 38 45.09 -3.98 3.30
N LEU A 39 46.20 -4.03 4.03
CA LEU A 39 46.27 -3.77 5.47
C LEU A 39 47.07 -2.49 5.76
N ASP A 40 46.74 -1.81 6.86
CA ASP A 40 47.48 -0.63 7.34
C ASP A 40 48.85 -1.01 7.93
N LYS A 41 48.93 -2.17 8.59
CA LYS A 41 50.14 -2.76 9.19
C LYS A 41 49.90 -4.24 9.48
N VAL A 42 50.98 -4.96 9.79
CA VAL A 42 50.92 -6.37 10.21
C VAL A 42 50.04 -6.51 11.46
N GLY A 43 49.05 -7.41 11.40
CA GLY A 43 48.04 -7.59 12.45
C GLY A 43 47.10 -6.39 12.68
N GLY A 44 47.04 -5.44 11.74
CA GLY A 44 46.21 -4.24 11.82
C GLY A 44 44.86 -4.37 11.11
N ASP A 45 44.26 -3.22 10.80
CA ASP A 45 42.97 -3.11 10.14
C ASP A 45 43.12 -2.97 8.61
N ILE A 46 42.02 -3.07 7.88
CA ILE A 46 41.99 -2.85 6.43
C ILE A 46 42.45 -1.42 6.12
N ALA A 47 43.39 -1.29 5.18
CA ALA A 47 43.90 0.00 4.74
C ALA A 47 42.74 0.90 4.24
N PRO A 48 42.79 2.22 4.51
CA PRO A 48 41.69 3.13 4.16
C PRO A 48 41.40 3.18 2.66
N GLU A 49 42.44 3.06 1.81
CA GLU A 49 42.30 3.03 0.36
C GLU A 49 41.61 1.74 -0.12
N ALA A 50 42.06 0.58 0.37
CA ALA A 50 41.43 -0.71 0.07
C ALA A 50 39.97 -0.75 0.55
N LYS A 51 39.70 -0.22 1.74
CA LYS A 51 38.33 -0.09 2.26
C LYS A 51 37.47 0.75 1.33
N LEU A 52 37.99 1.85 0.80
CA LEU A 52 37.25 2.72 -0.11
C LEU A 52 36.95 2.03 -1.46
N GLN A 53 37.88 1.25 -2.00
CA GLN A 53 37.72 0.59 -3.30
C GLN A 53 36.88 -0.69 -3.24
N LEU A 54 36.97 -1.43 -2.13
CA LEU A 54 36.42 -2.78 -2.02
C LEU A 54 35.17 -2.85 -1.14
N SER A 55 34.87 -1.82 -0.35
CA SER A 55 33.64 -1.82 0.43
C SER A 55 32.42 -1.59 -0.46
N PHE A 56 31.37 -2.36 -0.22
CA PHE A 56 30.07 -2.14 -0.80
C PHE A 56 28.99 -2.34 0.27
N GLU A 57 27.96 -1.51 0.22
CA GLU A 57 26.77 -1.65 1.05
C GLU A 57 25.58 -1.95 0.14
N SER A 58 24.86 -3.03 0.41
CA SER A 58 23.64 -3.37 -0.30
C SER A 58 22.47 -3.28 0.67
N ARG A 59 21.55 -2.34 0.40
CA ARG A 59 20.30 -2.22 1.13
C ARG A 59 19.17 -2.65 0.22
N SER A 60 18.51 -3.74 0.58
CA SER A 60 17.25 -4.14 -0.05
C SER A 60 16.13 -4.00 0.97
N SER A 61 15.00 -3.46 0.53
CA SER A 61 13.73 -3.58 1.25
C SER A 61 12.83 -4.46 0.41
N LEU A 62 12.49 -5.64 0.91
CA LEU A 62 11.38 -6.38 0.36
C LEU A 62 10.12 -5.54 0.62
N PRO A 63 9.30 -5.23 -0.41
CA PRO A 63 7.99 -4.65 -0.16
C PRO A 63 7.26 -5.55 0.84
N THR A 64 6.51 -4.95 1.77
CA THR A 64 5.61 -5.73 2.63
C THR A 64 4.79 -6.63 1.70
N PRO A 65 4.84 -7.97 1.86
CA PRO A 65 4.18 -8.87 0.91
C PRO A 65 2.71 -8.47 0.81
N GLY A 66 2.30 -8.05 -0.38
CA GLY A 66 0.93 -7.62 -0.63
C GLY A 66 0.00 -8.81 -0.41
N VAL A 67 -0.86 -8.72 0.60
CA VAL A 67 -1.94 -9.70 0.77
C VAL A 67 -3.03 -9.34 -0.24
N ILE A 68 -3.16 -10.13 -1.29
CA ILE A 68 -4.30 -10.05 -2.21
C ILE A 68 -5.48 -10.67 -1.47
N VAL A 69 -6.26 -9.84 -0.78
CA VAL A 69 -7.54 -10.26 -0.22
C VAL A 69 -8.55 -10.26 -1.36
N LYS A 70 -9.09 -11.44 -1.68
CA LYS A 70 -10.20 -11.56 -2.63
C LYS A 70 -11.41 -10.90 -1.98
N GLY A 71 -11.68 -9.65 -2.32
CA GLY A 71 -12.89 -8.97 -1.89
C GLY A 71 -14.09 -9.71 -2.45
N CYS A 72 -14.87 -10.35 -1.58
CA CYS A 72 -16.22 -10.76 -1.94
C CYS A 72 -17.02 -9.48 -2.15
N LEU A 73 -17.56 -9.28 -3.35
CA LEU A 73 -18.51 -8.23 -3.68
C LEU A 73 -19.91 -8.59 -3.14
N ASP A 74 -19.97 -9.09 -1.91
CA ASP A 74 -21.24 -9.32 -1.20
C ASP A 74 -21.59 -8.05 -0.41
N GLU A 75 -22.70 -8.08 0.35
CA GLU A 75 -23.22 -6.93 1.11
C GLU A 75 -22.10 -6.15 1.78
N CYS A 76 -21.85 -4.97 1.21
CA CYS A 76 -20.69 -4.17 1.46
C CYS A 76 -20.92 -3.37 2.74
N ASP A 77 -20.59 -3.92 3.89
CA ASP A 77 -20.54 -3.20 5.19
C ASP A 77 -19.45 -2.11 5.22
N ILE A 78 -18.81 -1.79 4.07
CA ILE A 78 -17.86 -0.67 3.94
C ILE A 78 -18.58 0.67 4.11
N CYS A 79 -19.87 0.73 3.78
CA CYS A 79 -20.71 1.85 4.18
C CYS A 79 -20.92 1.73 5.69
N GLU A 80 -20.14 2.50 6.46
CA GLU A 80 -20.32 2.61 7.90
C GLU A 80 -21.82 2.80 8.20
N PRO A 81 -22.39 2.16 9.23
CA PRO A 81 -23.84 2.16 9.49
C PRO A 81 -24.43 3.57 9.70
N ALA A 82 -23.58 4.58 9.90
CA ALA A 82 -23.98 5.99 9.88
C ALA A 82 -24.37 6.47 8.47
N VAL A 83 -23.57 6.12 7.45
CA VAL A 83 -23.79 6.51 6.05
C VAL A 83 -25.10 5.91 5.52
N ASP A 84 -25.39 4.65 5.84
CA ASP A 84 -26.65 4.01 5.43
C ASP A 84 -27.87 4.71 6.03
N ARG A 85 -27.79 5.11 7.30
CA ARG A 85 -28.86 5.86 7.96
C ARG A 85 -29.05 7.24 7.33
N GLU A 86 -27.96 7.92 6.98
CA GLU A 86 -28.02 9.21 6.29
C GLU A 86 -28.70 9.08 4.92
N ILE A 87 -28.36 8.05 4.15
CA ILE A 87 -28.98 7.76 2.85
C ILE A 87 -30.48 7.50 3.03
N GLN A 88 -30.87 6.67 4.00
CA GLN A 88 -32.28 6.36 4.28
C GLN A 88 -33.07 7.62 4.65
N LEU A 89 -32.55 8.44 5.57
CA LEU A 89 -33.18 9.71 5.97
C LEU A 89 -33.31 10.69 4.80
N ALA A 90 -32.31 10.75 3.92
CA ALA A 90 -32.36 11.59 2.73
C ALA A 90 -33.45 11.13 1.73
N ILE A 91 -33.62 9.81 1.56
CA ILE A 91 -34.69 9.23 0.74
C ILE A 91 -36.07 9.55 1.33
N GLU A 92 -36.23 9.37 2.65
CA GLU A 92 -37.48 9.68 3.34
C GLU A 92 -37.85 11.16 3.23
N ARG A 93 -36.88 12.07 3.40
CA ARG A 93 -37.10 13.51 3.24
C ARG A 93 -37.63 13.84 1.85
N LYS A 94 -37.00 13.31 0.80
CA LYS A 94 -37.45 13.49 -0.59
C LYS A 94 -38.86 12.93 -0.82
N ARG A 95 -39.20 11.80 -0.18
CA ARG A 95 -40.55 11.24 -0.27
C ARG A 95 -41.59 12.16 0.34
N LEU A 96 -41.31 12.70 1.53
CA LEU A 96 -42.20 13.64 2.21
C LEU A 96 -42.34 14.97 1.46
N GLU A 97 -41.25 15.48 0.88
CA GLU A 97 -41.27 16.65 -0.01
C GLU A 97 -42.20 16.40 -1.22
N ASN A 98 -42.09 15.23 -1.86
CA ASN A 98 -42.98 14.86 -2.95
C ASN A 98 -44.46 14.73 -2.53
N GLU A 99 -44.73 14.18 -1.34
CA GLU A 99 -46.09 14.09 -0.78
C GLU A 99 -46.67 15.48 -0.49
N LEU A 100 -45.85 16.40 0.03
CA LEU A 100 -46.23 17.79 0.27
C LEU A 100 -46.54 18.50 -1.05
N LEU A 101 -45.66 18.37 -2.05
CA LEU A 101 -45.87 18.94 -3.38
C LEU A 101 -47.17 18.45 -4.02
N LYS A 102 -47.48 17.15 -3.91
CA LYS A 102 -48.74 16.59 -4.39
C LYS A 102 -49.95 17.25 -3.73
N LYS A 103 -49.94 17.43 -2.41
CA LYS A 103 -51.03 18.11 -1.69
C LYS A 103 -51.16 19.59 -2.10
N GLN A 104 -50.04 20.27 -2.33
CA GLN A 104 -50.05 21.66 -2.81
C GLN A 104 -50.66 21.76 -4.20
N ILE A 105 -50.30 20.85 -5.12
CA ILE A 105 -50.90 20.78 -6.45
C ILE A 105 -52.41 20.58 -6.36
N GLU A 106 -52.85 19.63 -5.55
CA GLU A 106 -54.29 19.35 -5.33
C GLU A 106 -55.05 20.57 -4.80
N LEU A 107 -54.47 21.29 -3.84
CA LEU A 107 -55.07 22.53 -3.31
C LEU A 107 -55.11 23.64 -4.37
N LEU A 108 -54.07 23.76 -5.19
CA LEU A 108 -54.02 24.73 -6.28
C LEU A 108 -55.06 24.41 -7.35
N GLU A 109 -55.23 23.15 -7.73
CA GLU A 109 -56.28 22.69 -8.65
C GLU A 109 -57.68 23.00 -8.10
N LYS A 110 -57.97 22.64 -6.84
CA LYS A 110 -59.22 23.00 -6.16
C LYS A 110 -59.46 24.52 -6.12
N SER A 111 -58.40 25.29 -5.90
CA SER A 111 -58.49 26.76 -5.90
C SER A 111 -58.70 27.34 -7.30
N ARG A 112 -58.20 26.68 -8.35
CA ARG A 112 -58.44 27.05 -9.76
C ARG A 112 -59.87 26.75 -10.16
N GLU A 113 -60.43 25.62 -9.72
CA GLU A 113 -61.86 25.29 -9.93
C GLU A 113 -62.79 26.33 -9.30
N TYR A 114 -62.39 26.91 -8.16
CA TYR A 114 -63.19 27.94 -7.46
C TYR A 114 -62.92 29.37 -7.96
N ARG A 115 -61.81 29.60 -8.68
CA ARG A 115 -61.53 30.88 -9.34
C ARG A 115 -62.26 30.92 -10.68
N CYS A 116 -63.47 31.45 -10.67
CA CYS A 116 -64.19 31.91 -11.87
C CYS A 116 -63.40 33.02 -12.58
N CYS A 117 -62.38 32.68 -13.36
CA CYS A 117 -62.13 33.43 -14.58
C CYS A 117 -63.09 32.86 -15.63
N PRO A 118 -64.11 33.61 -16.07
CA PRO A 118 -65.02 33.11 -17.09
C PRO A 118 -64.23 32.67 -18.32
N ALA A 119 -64.55 31.49 -18.86
CA ALA A 119 -63.87 30.95 -20.02
C ALA A 119 -64.07 31.87 -21.23
N GLY A 120 -63.11 32.76 -21.49
CA GLY A 120 -63.17 33.68 -22.64
C GLY A 120 -62.34 34.96 -22.56
N GLU A 121 -61.85 35.38 -21.40
CA GLU A 121 -60.99 36.58 -21.34
C GLU A 121 -59.53 36.21 -21.67
N LYS A 122 -59.13 36.51 -22.91
CA LYS A 122 -57.70 36.64 -23.24
C LYS A 122 -57.19 37.87 -22.50
N GLU A 123 -56.14 37.72 -21.71
CA GLU A 123 -55.38 38.86 -21.22
C GLU A 123 -54.86 39.64 -22.44
N GLU A 124 -55.47 40.79 -22.72
CA GLU A 124 -54.83 41.79 -23.56
C GLU A 124 -53.62 42.32 -22.77
N PRO A 125 -52.45 42.51 -23.41
CA PRO A 125 -51.32 43.08 -22.73
C PRO A 125 -51.64 44.54 -22.39
N GLU A 126 -51.96 44.80 -21.12
CA GLU A 126 -52.00 46.14 -20.55
C GLU A 126 -50.63 46.79 -20.79
N ALA A 127 -50.63 47.78 -21.70
CA ALA A 127 -49.57 48.73 -21.87
C ALA A 127 -49.78 49.88 -20.88
N GLY A 128 -48.74 50.21 -20.12
CA GLY A 128 -48.66 51.40 -19.26
C GLY A 128 -48.62 51.05 -17.77
N ASP A 129 -47.85 51.70 -16.90
CA ASP A 129 -46.93 52.83 -17.01
C ASP A 129 -45.99 52.75 -15.79
N GLU A 130 -44.76 53.26 -15.96
CA GLU A 130 -43.79 53.72 -14.94
C GLU A 130 -43.66 53.01 -13.57
#